data_AF-A0A1H1B072-F1
#
_entry.id   AF-A0A1H1B072-F1
#
_cell.length_a   1.000
_cell.length_b   1.000
_cell.length_c   1.000
_cell.angle_alpha   90.00
_cell.angle_beta   90.00
_cell.angle_gamma   90.00
#
_symmetry.space_group_name_H-M   'P 1'
#
loop_
_entity.id
_entity.type
_entity.pdbx_description
1 polymer ?
#
loop_
_entity_poly.entity_id
_entity_poly.type
_entity_poly.pdbx_seq_one_letter_code
_entity_poly.pdbx_strand_id
1 'polypeptide(L)'
;MSTASGGMRPGLATAFAVVGFGALAICGLGILSLASGADVIAVRGLGPLPGAVGFAAAVVALAIVLGATLRGPHPSYGVAALAAVAAPLAYLVGLVVAAVVVGVDPARAIAAAGGFALSWFAVVLLVAAAVAGWVAVALVRTHARPPRWGWERDEDE
;
A
#
# COMPACT_ATOMS: atom_id res chain seq x y z
N MET A 1 -29.78 -24.27 -8.56
CA MET A 1 -29.25 -23.31 -7.56
C MET A 1 -28.10 -22.55 -8.20
N SER A 2 -28.32 -21.32 -8.64
CA SER A 2 -27.29 -20.52 -9.31
C SER A 2 -26.42 -19.87 -8.24
N THR A 3 -25.15 -20.28 -8.14
CA THR A 3 -24.17 -19.72 -7.21
C THR A 3 -23.87 -18.28 -7.66
N ALA A 4 -24.37 -17.29 -6.92
CA ALA A 4 -24.03 -15.89 -7.17
C ALA A 4 -22.54 -15.66 -6.84
N SER A 5 -21.65 -15.80 -7.83
CA SER A 5 -20.22 -15.48 -7.70
C SER A 5 -20.01 -13.97 -7.83
N GLY A 6 -20.20 -13.30 -6.71
CA GLY A 6 -20.46 -11.87 -6.66
C GLY A 6 -19.27 -10.90 -6.55
N GLY A 7 -18.03 -11.35 -6.55
CA GLY A 7 -16.89 -10.47 -6.34
C GLY A 7 -15.58 -11.16 -6.62
N MET A 8 -14.51 -10.37 -6.79
CA MET A 8 -13.17 -10.91 -7.00
C MET A 8 -12.76 -11.78 -5.80
N ARG A 9 -12.08 -12.91 -6.06
CA ARG A 9 -11.54 -13.76 -4.98
C ARG A 9 -10.61 -12.92 -4.09
N PRO A 10 -10.73 -12.97 -2.75
CA PRO A 10 -9.95 -12.13 -1.82
C PRO A 10 -8.44 -12.16 -2.05
N GLY A 11 -7.88 -13.31 -2.43
CA GLY A 11 -6.46 -13.44 -2.74
C GLY A 11 -6.02 -12.63 -3.96
N LEU A 12 -6.83 -12.60 -5.02
CA LEU A 12 -6.54 -11.79 -6.22
C LEU A 12 -6.67 -10.30 -5.92
N ALA A 13 -7.72 -9.91 -5.19
CA ALA A 13 -7.90 -8.52 -4.77
C ALA A 13 -6.72 -8.01 -3.91
N THR A 14 -6.21 -8.88 -3.02
CA THR A 14 -5.00 -8.59 -2.24
C THR A 14 -3.78 -8.38 -3.15
N ALA A 15 -3.53 -9.28 -4.11
CA ALA A 15 -2.41 -9.16 -5.03
C ALA A 15 -2.46 -7.87 -5.85
N PHE A 16 -3.62 -7.55 -6.44
CA PHE A 16 -3.81 -6.31 -7.20
C PHE A 16 -3.63 -5.06 -6.35
N ALA A 17 -4.17 -5.05 -5.13
CA ALA A 17 -4.01 -3.92 -4.22
C ALA A 17 -2.55 -3.73 -3.77
N VAL A 18 -1.82 -4.82 -3.52
CA VAL A 18 -0.40 -4.76 -3.14
C VAL A 18 0.47 -4.23 -4.28
N VAL A 19 0.26 -4.71 -5.52
CA VAL A 19 0.97 -4.21 -6.70
C VAL A 19 0.59 -2.76 -6.97
N GLY A 20 -0.69 -2.43 -6.89
CA GLY A 20 -1.21 -1.07 -7.06
C GLY A 20 -0.64 -0.10 -6.02
N PHE A 21 -0.54 -0.51 -4.76
CA PHE A 21 0.13 0.25 -3.70
C PHE A 21 1.59 0.51 -4.04
N GLY A 22 2.33 -0.53 -4.45
CA GLY A 22 3.72 -0.38 -4.86
C GLY A 22 3.89 0.63 -5.99
N ALA A 23 3.07 0.52 -7.03
CA ALA A 23 3.08 1.43 -8.18
C ALA A 23 2.71 2.87 -7.79
N LEU A 24 1.63 3.06 -7.02
CA LEU A 24 1.18 4.38 -6.56
C LEU A 24 2.20 5.04 -5.64
N ALA A 25 2.79 4.28 -4.72
CA ALA A 25 3.79 4.80 -3.81
C ALA A 25 5.07 5.17 -4.56
N ILE A 26 5.61 4.30 -5.42
CA ILE A 26 6.83 4.61 -6.20
C ILE A 26 6.60 5.83 -7.11
N CYS A 27 5.47 5.87 -7.82
CA CYS A 27 5.12 6.99 -8.68
C CYS A 27 4.94 8.29 -7.90
N GLY A 28 4.13 8.26 -6.83
CA GLY A 28 3.84 9.44 -6.01
C GLY A 28 5.08 9.98 -5.30
N LEU A 29 5.90 9.09 -4.71
CA LEU A 29 7.17 9.46 -4.08
C LEU A 29 8.15 10.04 -5.12
N GLY A 30 8.22 9.45 -6.32
CA GLY A 30 9.05 9.94 -7.42
C GLY A 30 8.63 11.32 -7.91
N ILE A 31 7.34 11.53 -8.19
CA ILE A 31 6.80 12.84 -8.59
C ILE A 31 7.07 13.89 -7.50
N LEU A 32 6.81 13.55 -6.24
CA LEU A 32 7.05 14.47 -5.13
C LEU A 32 8.54 14.79 -4.97
N SER A 33 9.43 13.82 -5.16
CA SER A 33 10.87 14.02 -5.13
C SER A 33 11.33 14.96 -6.26
N LEU A 34 10.86 14.74 -7.50
CA LEU A 34 11.14 15.62 -8.64
C LEU A 34 10.62 17.05 -8.42
N ALA A 35 9.41 17.19 -7.86
CA ALA A 35 8.79 18.48 -7.62
C ALA A 35 9.43 19.27 -6.45
N SER A 36 9.86 18.57 -5.40
CA SER A 36 10.46 19.18 -4.21
C SER A 36 11.98 19.35 -4.32
N GLY A 37 12.64 18.65 -5.24
CA GLY A 37 14.09 18.52 -5.29
C GLY A 37 14.67 17.83 -4.06
N ALA A 38 13.83 17.20 -3.24
CA ALA A 38 14.23 16.51 -2.02
C ALA A 38 14.28 14.99 -2.24
N ASP A 39 15.27 14.35 -1.62
CA ASP A 39 15.32 12.89 -1.57
C ASP A 39 14.22 12.35 -0.65
N VAL A 40 13.59 11.25 -1.07
CA VAL A 40 12.57 10.53 -0.28
C VAL A 40 13.12 10.13 1.10
N ILE A 41 14.44 9.96 1.21
CA ILE A 41 15.15 9.77 2.48
C ILE A 41 16.29 10.79 2.53
N ALA A 42 15.93 12.05 2.78
CA ALA A 42 16.89 13.13 2.98
C ALA A 42 17.53 13.07 4.39
N VAL A 43 18.16 11.95 4.73
CA VAL A 43 19.01 11.89 5.94
C VAL A 43 20.44 11.60 5.52
N ARG A 44 21.28 12.64 5.59
CA ARG A 44 22.73 12.53 5.37
C ARG A 44 23.31 11.41 6.24
N GLY A 45 23.73 10.32 5.60
CA GLY A 45 24.43 9.19 6.26
C GLY A 45 23.63 7.89 6.37
N LEU A 46 22.32 7.87 6.06
CA LEU A 46 21.59 6.62 5.85
C LEU A 46 21.70 6.25 4.38
N GLY A 47 22.40 5.14 4.07
CA GLY A 47 22.46 4.61 2.71
C GLY A 47 21.07 4.22 2.17
N PRO A 48 20.96 3.74 0.92
CA PRO A 48 19.68 3.40 0.31
C PRO A 48 18.98 2.19 0.96
N LEU A 49 19.72 1.34 1.68
CA LEU A 49 19.23 0.06 2.22
C LEU A 49 18.08 0.21 3.24
N PRO A 50 18.17 1.02 4.31
CA PRO A 50 17.09 1.14 5.29
C PRO A 50 15.77 1.62 4.71
N GLY A 51 15.83 2.46 3.68
CA GLY A 51 14.66 2.90 2.94
C GLY A 51 13.93 1.80 2.19
N ALA A 52 14.70 0.99 1.46
CA ALA A 52 14.17 -0.15 0.74
C ALA A 52 13.55 -1.18 1.71
N VAL A 53 14.19 -1.41 2.86
CA VAL A 53 13.66 -2.31 3.89
C VAL A 53 12.38 -1.76 4.52
N GLY A 54 12.33 -0.46 4.82
CA GLY A 54 11.10 0.20 5.28
C GLY A 54 9.97 0.06 4.26
N PHE A 55 10.25 0.28 2.98
CA PHE A 55 9.25 0.12 1.93
C PHE A 55 8.76 -1.32 1.79
N ALA A 56 9.68 -2.29 1.83
CA ALA A 56 9.33 -3.71 1.83
C ALA A 56 8.46 -4.07 3.05
N ALA A 57 8.77 -3.55 4.23
CA ALA A 57 7.96 -3.75 5.43
C ALA A 57 6.54 -3.18 5.27
N ALA A 58 6.38 -2.02 4.64
CA ALA A 58 5.08 -1.43 4.32
C ALA A 58 4.25 -2.31 3.38
N VAL A 59 4.88 -2.84 2.32
CA VAL A 59 4.26 -3.77 1.36
C VAL A 59 3.79 -5.04 2.06
N VAL A 60 4.63 -5.63 2.91
CA VAL A 60 4.31 -6.83 3.68
C VAL A 60 3.17 -6.57 4.66
N ALA A 61 3.20 -5.45 5.39
CA ALA A 61 2.14 -5.09 6.32
C ALA A 61 0.79 -4.91 5.61
N LEU A 62 0.78 -4.25 4.45
CA LEU A 62 -0.42 -4.12 3.64
C LEU A 62 -0.96 -5.48 3.20
N ALA A 63 -0.09 -6.37 2.72
CA ALA A 63 -0.46 -7.71 2.31
C ALA A 63 -1.04 -8.54 3.47
N ILE A 64 -0.47 -8.42 4.67
CA ILE A 64 -0.97 -9.09 5.88
C ILE A 64 -2.35 -8.55 6.26
N VAL A 65 -2.51 -7.22 6.33
CA VAL A 65 -3.79 -6.58 6.69
C VAL A 65 -4.87 -7.03 5.72
N LEU A 66 -4.67 -6.83 4.42
CA LEU A 66 -5.67 -7.18 3.40
C LEU A 66 -5.92 -8.69 3.35
N GLY A 67 -4.86 -9.50 3.42
CA GLY A 67 -4.96 -10.96 3.41
C GLY A 67 -5.74 -11.51 4.60
N ALA A 68 -5.64 -10.87 5.77
CA ALA A 68 -6.40 -11.26 6.96
C ALA A 68 -7.84 -10.74 6.92
N THR A 69 -8.06 -9.47 6.56
CA THR A 69 -9.38 -8.84 6.67
C THR A 69 -10.32 -9.16 5.52
N LEU A 70 -9.81 -9.35 4.30
CA LEU A 70 -10.65 -9.64 3.12
C LEU A 70 -11.20 -11.07 3.11
N ARG A 71 -10.67 -11.97 3.96
CA ARG A 71 -11.19 -13.33 4.13
C ARG A 71 -12.46 -13.39 5.00
N GLY A 72 -12.82 -12.28 5.65
CA GLY A 72 -14.03 -12.20 6.48
C GLY A 72 -15.34 -12.18 5.66
N PRO A 73 -16.49 -12.52 6.28
CA PRO A 73 -17.78 -12.60 5.57
C PRO A 73 -18.24 -11.29 4.94
N HIS A 74 -17.94 -10.15 5.59
CA HIS A 74 -18.31 -8.82 5.14
C HIS A 74 -17.14 -7.82 5.38
N PRO A 75 -16.19 -7.70 4.45
CA PRO A 75 -15.10 -6.74 4.60
C PRO A 75 -15.64 -5.31 4.63
N SER A 76 -15.32 -4.57 5.70
CA SER A 76 -15.74 -3.18 5.86
C SER A 76 -14.75 -2.21 5.20
N TYR A 77 -15.21 -1.01 4.83
CA TYR A 77 -14.30 0.04 4.37
C TYR A 77 -13.35 0.54 5.47
N GLY A 78 -13.57 0.17 6.74
CA GLY A 78 -12.61 0.39 7.83
C GLY A 78 -11.26 -0.29 7.59
N VAL A 79 -11.22 -1.34 6.76
CA VAL A 79 -9.98 -1.98 6.31
C VAL A 79 -9.07 -0.99 5.56
N ALA A 80 -9.63 -0.06 4.79
CA ALA A 80 -8.84 0.95 4.09
C ALA A 80 -8.13 1.91 5.07
N ALA A 81 -8.82 2.30 6.15
CA ALA A 81 -8.23 3.11 7.21
C ALA A 81 -7.15 2.32 7.97
N LEU A 82 -7.40 1.05 8.29
CA LEU A 82 -6.42 0.17 8.92
C LEU A 82 -5.17 0.00 8.04
N ALA A 83 -5.34 -0.24 6.74
CA ALA A 83 -4.25 -0.32 5.76
C ALA A 83 -3.46 1.00 5.67
N ALA A 84 -4.16 2.14 5.64
CA ALA A 84 -3.58 3.47 5.58
C ALA A 84 -2.69 3.79 6.79
N VAL A 85 -2.99 3.23 7.97
CA VAL A 85 -2.20 3.40 9.19
C VAL A 85 -1.10 2.32 9.28
N ALA A 86 -1.41 1.07 8.97
CA ALA A 86 -0.48 -0.04 9.10
C ALA A 86 0.74 0.09 8.18
N ALA A 87 0.54 0.51 6.93
CA ALA A 87 1.63 0.63 5.95
C ALA A 87 2.69 1.68 6.36
N PRO A 88 2.37 2.95 6.69
CA PRO A 88 3.37 3.91 7.14
C PRO A 88 3.98 3.54 8.49
N LEU A 89 3.21 2.95 9.43
CA LEU A 89 3.81 2.46 10.68
C LEU A 89 4.84 1.36 10.44
N ALA A 90 4.52 0.39 9.58
CA ALA A 90 5.46 -0.66 9.19
C ALA A 90 6.68 -0.11 8.46
N TYR A 91 6.51 0.94 7.63
CA TYR A 91 7.62 1.66 7.02
C TYR A 91 8.56 2.23 8.08
N LEU A 92 8.02 2.96 9.06
CA LEU A 92 8.81 3.59 10.11
C LEU A 92 9.55 2.56 10.97
N VAL A 93 8.86 1.49 11.37
CA VAL A 93 9.47 0.38 12.13
C VAL A 93 10.57 -0.29 11.30
N GLY A 94 10.28 -0.62 10.04
CA GLY A 94 11.25 -1.25 9.14
C GLY A 94 12.48 -0.37 8.90
N LEU A 95 12.29 0.94 8.76
CA LEU A 95 13.37 1.91 8.61
C LEU A 95 14.25 1.96 9.86
N VAL A 96 13.66 2.09 11.05
CA VAL A 96 14.42 2.16 12.30
C VAL A 96 15.19 0.86 12.55
N VAL A 97 14.53 -0.29 12.40
CA VAL A 97 15.16 -1.61 12.58
C VAL A 97 16.31 -1.78 11.59
N ALA A 98 16.10 -1.49 10.31
CA ALA A 98 17.15 -1.63 9.29
C ALA A 98 18.32 -0.68 9.53
N ALA A 99 18.05 0.56 9.93
CA ALA A 99 19.08 1.54 10.26
C ALA A 99 19.96 1.05 11.43
N VAL A 100 19.34 0.57 12.51
CA VAL A 100 20.06 0.04 13.69
C VAL A 100 20.87 -1.20 13.32
N VAL A 101 20.32 -2.10 12.51
CA VAL A 101 21.02 -3.32 12.04
C VAL A 101 22.27 -2.98 11.21
N VAL A 102 22.23 -1.89 10.44
CA VAL A 102 23.37 -1.40 9.65
C VAL A 102 24.38 -0.60 10.51
N GLY A 103 24.13 -0.45 11.81
CA GLY A 103 25.03 0.21 12.76
C GLY A 103 24.82 1.72 12.88
N VAL A 104 23.69 2.25 12.39
CA VAL A 104 23.31 3.65 12.63
C VAL A 104 22.92 3.82 14.09
N ASP A 105 23.39 4.91 14.70
CA ASP A 105 23.00 5.30 16.05
C ASP A 105 21.45 5.32 16.19
N PRO A 106 20.87 4.64 17.22
CA PRO A 106 19.42 4.55 17.36
C PRO A 106 18.70 5.90 17.47
N ALA A 107 19.32 6.90 18.10
CA ALA A 107 18.71 8.23 18.20
C ALA A 107 18.64 8.91 16.83
N ARG A 108 19.66 8.73 15.98
CA ARG A 108 19.63 9.20 14.59
C ARG A 108 18.60 8.44 13.75
N ALA A 109 18.46 7.13 13.95
CA ALA A 109 17.45 6.33 13.24
C ALA A 109 16.02 6.78 13.60
N ILE A 110 15.75 7.06 14.88
CA ILE A 110 14.45 7.58 15.33
C ILE A 110 14.22 9.01 14.80
N ALA A 111 15.23 9.87 14.81
CA ALA A 111 15.12 11.22 14.25
C ALA A 111 14.82 11.20 12.74
N ALA A 112 15.45 10.28 12.00
CA ALA A 112 15.17 10.03 10.58
C ALA A 112 13.72 9.60 10.34
N ALA A 113 13.24 8.63 11.13
CA ALA A 113 11.85 8.17 11.08
C ALA A 113 10.87 9.31 11.40
N GLY A 114 11.17 10.14 12.41
CA GLY A 114 10.37 11.32 12.75
C GLY A 114 10.33 12.37 11.64
N GLY A 115 11.47 12.64 11.00
CA GLY A 115 11.55 13.53 9.84
C GLY A 115 10.71 13.04 8.67
N PHE A 116 10.75 11.73 8.37
CA PHE A 116 9.88 11.13 7.36
C PHE A 116 8.41 11.23 7.74
N ALA A 117 8.06 10.89 8.99
CA ALA A 117 6.67 10.88 9.47
C ALA A 117 5.97 12.25 9.37
N LEU A 118 6.73 13.34 9.51
CA LEU A 118 6.23 14.71 9.40
C LEU A 118 6.31 15.28 7.97
N SER A 119 6.81 14.49 7.01
CA SER A 119 6.99 14.93 5.63
C SER A 119 5.78 14.65 4.74
N TRP A 120 5.74 15.31 3.58
CA TRP A 120 4.74 15.02 2.55
C TRP A 120 4.89 13.61 1.96
N PHE A 121 6.08 13.00 2.06
CA PHE A 121 6.29 11.62 1.60
C PHE A 121 5.48 10.62 2.44
N ALA A 122 5.35 10.85 3.75
CA ALA A 122 4.48 10.05 4.60
C ALA A 122 3.00 10.20 4.21
N VAL A 123 2.58 11.40 3.82
CA VAL A 123 1.21 11.66 3.32
C VAL A 123 0.95 10.87 2.03
N VAL A 124 1.88 10.89 1.09
CA VAL A 124 1.77 10.11 -0.17
C VAL A 124 1.66 8.62 0.13
N LEU A 125 2.51 8.08 1.01
CA LEU A 125 2.48 6.66 1.37
C LEU A 125 1.16 6.27 2.04
N LEU A 126 0.66 7.11 2.94
CA LEU A 126 -0.62 6.93 3.63
C LEU A 126 -1.78 6.94 2.65
N VAL A 127 -1.83 7.90 1.72
CA VAL A 127 -2.88 8.01 0.70
C VAL A 127 -2.83 6.83 -0.26
N ALA A 128 -1.63 6.42 -0.70
CA ALA A 128 -1.48 5.24 -1.56
C ALA A 128 -2.00 3.96 -0.89
N ALA A 129 -1.70 3.76 0.40
CA ALA A 129 -2.21 2.63 1.18
C ALA A 129 -3.73 2.70 1.38
N ALA A 130 -4.28 3.89 1.64
CA ALA A 130 -5.73 4.10 1.74
C ALA A 130 -6.46 3.76 0.43
N VAL A 131 -5.95 4.25 -0.70
CA VAL A 131 -6.50 3.98 -2.04
C VAL A 131 -6.42 2.50 -2.35
N ALA A 132 -5.25 1.86 -2.13
CA ALA A 132 -5.08 0.43 -2.36
C ALA A 132 -6.04 -0.41 -1.51
N GLY A 133 -6.16 -0.10 -0.21
CA GLY A 133 -7.09 -0.80 0.69
C GLY A 133 -8.55 -0.61 0.30
N TRP A 134 -8.94 0.61 -0.10
CA TRP A 134 -10.28 0.91 -0.59
C TRP A 134 -10.61 0.14 -1.87
N VAL A 135 -9.68 0.13 -2.84
CA VAL A 135 -9.83 -0.63 -4.09
C VAL A 135 -9.93 -2.13 -3.80
N ALA A 136 -9.13 -2.68 -2.89
CA ALA A 136 -9.21 -4.09 -2.52
C ALA A 136 -10.61 -4.46 -1.98
N VAL A 137 -11.15 -3.65 -1.07
CA VAL A 137 -12.51 -3.84 -0.53
C VAL A 137 -13.55 -3.68 -1.62
N ALA A 138 -13.41 -2.68 -2.50
CA ALA A 138 -14.31 -2.48 -3.63
C ALA A 138 -14.33 -3.72 -4.54
N LEU A 139 -13.17 -4.24 -4.95
CA LEU A 139 -13.06 -5.42 -5.83
C LEU A 139 -13.74 -6.67 -5.26
N VAL A 140 -13.69 -6.87 -3.95
CA VAL A 140 -14.36 -8.00 -3.28
C VAL A 140 -15.86 -7.76 -3.13
N ARG A 141 -16.29 -6.51 -2.91
CA ARG A 141 -17.70 -6.16 -2.68
C ARG A 141 -18.50 -5.89 -3.93
N THR A 142 -17.87 -5.41 -5.01
CA THR A 142 -18.59 -5.01 -6.22
C THR A 142 -18.85 -6.23 -7.08
N HIS A 143 -20.15 -6.51 -7.24
CA HIS A 143 -20.69 -7.48 -8.19
C HIS A 143 -20.65 -6.92 -9.62
N ALA A 144 -19.48 -6.44 -10.05
CA ALA A 144 -19.29 -5.97 -11.41
C ALA A 144 -19.44 -7.17 -12.36
N ARG A 145 -20.38 -7.08 -13.29
CA ARG A 145 -20.48 -8.07 -14.37
C ARG A 145 -19.17 -8.01 -15.18
N PRO A 146 -18.65 -9.15 -15.67
CA PRO A 146 -17.52 -9.15 -16.57
C PRO A 146 -17.75 -8.13 -17.69
N PRO A 147 -16.77 -7.27 -18.03
CA PRO A 147 -16.91 -6.36 -19.15
C PRO A 147 -17.18 -7.18 -20.39
N ARG A 148 -18.37 -7.01 -20.98
CA ARG A 148 -18.75 -7.67 -22.22
C ARG A 148 -18.37 -6.77 -23.37
N TRP A 149 -17.65 -7.30 -24.33
CA TRP A 149 -17.29 -6.55 -25.52
C TRP A 149 -18.48 -6.44 -26.46
N GLY A 150 -18.49 -5.41 -27.31
CA GLY A 150 -19.63 -5.14 -28.20
C GLY A 150 -19.99 -6.31 -29.11
N TRP A 151 -18.99 -7.13 -29.47
CA TRP A 151 -19.14 -8.35 -30.27
C TRP A 151 -19.59 -9.60 -29.49
N GLU A 152 -19.70 -9.52 -28.15
CA GLU A 152 -20.22 -10.59 -27.28
C GLU A 152 -21.72 -10.41 -26.98
N ARG A 153 -22.35 -9.41 -27.57
CA ARG A 153 -23.81 -9.26 -27.56
C ARG A 153 -24.32 -9.97 -28.80
N ASP A 154 -25.11 -11.04 -28.61
CA ASP A 154 -25.86 -11.62 -29.71
C ASP A 154 -26.72 -10.50 -30.31
N GLU A 155 -26.68 -10.34 -31.63
CA GLU A 155 -27.29 -9.21 -32.37
C GLU A 155 -28.85 -9.20 -32.31
N ASP A 156 -29.44 -10.06 -31.49
CA ASP A 156 -30.87 -10.37 -31.42
C ASP A 156 -31.61 -9.76 -30.21
N GLU A 157 -30.98 -8.86 -29.43
CA GLU A 157 -31.60 -8.13 -28.30
C GLU A 157 -31.65 -6.61 -28.49
#